data_AF-A0AAW2LVX6-F1
#
_entry.id   AF-A0AAW2LVX6-F1
#
_cell.length_a   1.000
_cell.length_b   1.000
_cell.length_c   1.000
_cell.angle_alpha   90.00
_cell.angle_beta   90.00
_cell.angle_gamma   90.00
#
_symmetry.space_group_name_H-M   'P 1'
#
loop_
_entity.id
_entity.type
_entity.pdbx_description
1 polymer ?
#
loop_
_entity_poly.entity_id
_entity_poly.type
_entity_poly.pdbx_seq_one_letter_code
_entity_poly.pdbx_strand_id
1 'polypeptide(L)'
;MQATLMWTVDNLPAYGMASGWSTARVTGCPVWMDDTRAFHLQHGRNTCYFDYHMQFLPKYHPYRRNKNDFTKNHVENKVAHPRLIGNQILDRVANISPAIKLPLSLPDGYGSDHKWMKKIIF
;
A
#
# COMPACT_ATOMS: atom_id res chain seq x y z
N MET A 1 17.90 -31.77 6.09
CA MET A 1 18.11 -30.55 5.28
C MET A 1 17.25 -29.46 5.87
N GLN A 2 17.83 -28.29 6.17
CA GLN A 2 17.08 -27.09 6.55
C GLN A 2 17.13 -26.13 5.36
N ALA A 3 15.97 -25.68 4.91
CA ALA A 3 15.85 -24.63 3.90
C ALA A 3 15.37 -23.36 4.59
N THR A 4 16.01 -22.22 4.28
CA THR A 4 15.64 -20.91 4.83
C THR A 4 15.15 -20.02 3.69
N LEU A 5 13.97 -19.41 3.84
CA LEU A 5 13.42 -18.46 2.88
C LEU A 5 14.06 -17.08 3.09
N MET A 6 14.64 -16.49 2.04
CA MET A 6 15.32 -15.20 2.13
C MET A 6 14.46 -14.02 1.64
N TRP A 7 13.80 -14.16 0.47
CA TRP A 7 12.79 -13.21 -0.02
C TRP A 7 11.88 -13.84 -1.08
N THR A 8 10.70 -13.25 -1.25
CA THR A 8 9.75 -13.58 -2.31
C THR A 8 9.67 -12.39 -3.28
N VAL A 9 9.74 -12.64 -4.58
CA VAL A 9 9.51 -11.60 -5.62
C VAL A 9 8.08 -11.78 -6.12
N ASP A 10 7.16 -11.05 -5.53
CA ASP A 10 5.74 -11.12 -5.86
C ASP A 10 5.32 -9.93 -6.71
N ASN A 11 4.52 -10.19 -7.75
CA ASN A 11 3.76 -9.14 -8.42
C ASN A 11 2.63 -8.64 -7.48
N LEU A 12 2.11 -7.43 -7.71
CA LEU A 12 1.05 -6.84 -6.86
C LEU A 12 -0.12 -7.81 -6.55
N PRO A 13 -0.71 -8.53 -7.52
CA PRO A 13 -1.80 -9.47 -7.23
C PRO A 13 -1.38 -10.62 -6.30
N ALA A 14 -0.17 -11.15 -6.49
CA ALA A 14 0.38 -12.21 -5.64
C ALA A 14 0.64 -11.68 -4.22
N TYR A 15 1.15 -10.46 -4.10
CA TYR A 15 1.29 -9.79 -2.81
C TYR A 15 -0.05 -9.66 -2.08
N GLY A 16 -1.12 -9.23 -2.77
CA GLY A 16 -2.44 -9.11 -2.14
C GLY A 16 -2.97 -10.44 -1.63
N MET A 17 -2.72 -11.53 -2.36
CA MET A 17 -3.05 -12.87 -1.90
C MET A 17 -2.19 -13.33 -0.72
N ALA A 18 -0.89 -13.04 -0.69
CA ALA A 18 0.01 -13.45 0.38
C ALA A 18 -0.23 -12.65 1.67
N SER A 19 -0.21 -11.32 1.57
CA SER A 19 -0.41 -10.39 2.68
C SER A 19 -1.86 -10.31 3.15
N GLY A 20 -2.83 -10.71 2.33
CA GLY A 20 -4.23 -10.44 2.62
C GLY A 20 -4.61 -8.96 2.50
N TRP A 21 -3.71 -8.08 2.05
CA TRP A 21 -4.06 -6.69 1.74
C TRP A 21 -4.83 -6.63 0.41
N SER A 22 -5.95 -5.90 0.39
CA SER A 22 -6.66 -5.67 -0.86
C SER A 22 -5.85 -4.74 -1.78
N THR A 23 -5.34 -5.29 -2.87
CA THR A 23 -4.62 -4.53 -3.90
C THR A 23 -5.56 -3.90 -4.93
N ALA A 24 -6.87 -4.12 -4.80
CA ALA A 24 -7.86 -3.46 -5.61
C ALA A 24 -8.06 -2.02 -5.11
N ARG A 25 -8.03 -1.05 -6.05
CA ARG A 25 -8.29 0.40 -5.87
C ARG A 25 -7.05 1.26 -5.51
N VAL A 26 -7.33 2.54 -5.18
CA VAL A 26 -6.42 3.66 -4.90
C VAL A 26 -5.41 3.39 -3.77
N THR A 27 -5.73 2.47 -2.88
CA THR A 27 -4.92 2.11 -1.70
C THR A 27 -4.21 0.77 -1.87
N GLY A 28 -4.06 0.29 -3.10
CA GLY A 28 -3.44 -1.01 -3.37
C GLY A 28 -1.92 -1.03 -3.14
N CYS A 29 -1.29 0.11 -2.83
CA CYS A 29 0.15 0.16 -2.64
C CYS A 29 0.55 -0.43 -1.27
N PRO A 30 1.35 -1.51 -1.23
CA PRO A 30 1.72 -2.17 0.01
C PRO A 30 2.71 -1.38 0.87
N VAL A 31 3.37 -0.38 0.29
CA VAL A 31 4.33 0.47 1.01
C VAL A 31 3.61 1.55 1.83
N TRP A 32 2.46 2.01 1.35
CA TRP A 32 1.77 3.18 1.89
C TRP A 32 0.38 2.83 2.44
N MET A 33 -0.21 1.72 1.99
CA MET A 33 -1.49 1.17 2.44
C MET A 33 -2.62 2.20 2.45
N ASP A 34 -2.95 2.75 3.62
CA ASP A 34 -4.02 3.74 3.79
C ASP A 34 -3.52 5.18 3.56
N ASP A 35 -2.22 5.43 3.69
CA ASP A 35 -1.59 6.74 3.56
C ASP A 35 -1.18 7.07 2.11
N THR A 36 -1.82 6.46 1.10
CA THR A 36 -1.55 6.80 -0.30
C THR A 36 -2.22 8.12 -0.67
N ARG A 37 -1.56 8.97 -1.48
CA ARG A 37 -2.24 10.05 -2.22
C ARG A 37 -2.46 9.65 -3.68
N ALA A 38 -2.75 8.37 -3.91
CA ALA A 38 -3.12 7.97 -5.26
C ALA A 38 -4.44 8.62 -5.65
N PHE A 39 -4.62 8.80 -6.96
CA PHE A 39 -5.79 9.44 -7.52
C PHE A 39 -6.25 8.68 -8.76
N HIS A 40 -7.53 8.84 -9.13
CA HIS A 40 -8.04 8.29 -10.38
C HIS A 40 -7.73 9.24 -11.53
N LEU A 41 -7.19 8.69 -12.62
CA LEU A 41 -7.10 9.42 -13.89
C LEU A 41 -8.52 9.70 -14.39
N GLN A 42 -8.83 10.96 -14.67
CA GLN A 42 -10.19 11.39 -15.05
C GLN A 42 -10.72 10.62 -16.27
N HIS A 43 -9.87 10.35 -17.26
CA HIS A 43 -10.28 9.69 -18.51
C HIS A 43 -9.98 8.19 -18.54
N GLY A 44 -9.06 7.71 -17.68
CA GLY A 44 -8.64 6.30 -17.68
C GLY A 44 -9.34 5.45 -16.62
N ARG A 45 -9.96 6.06 -15.60
CA ARG A 45 -10.48 5.42 -14.36
C ARG A 45 -9.47 4.57 -13.57
N ASN A 46 -8.27 4.39 -14.10
CA ASN A 46 -7.15 3.72 -13.46
C ASN A 46 -6.62 4.56 -12.30
N THR A 47 -6.15 3.85 -11.28
CA THR A 47 -5.44 4.44 -10.15
C THR A 47 -4.03 4.83 -10.60
N CYS A 48 -3.61 6.05 -10.24
CA CYS A 48 -2.27 6.54 -10.47
C CYS A 48 -1.59 6.91 -9.15
N TYR A 49 -0.31 6.55 -9.03
CA TYR A 49 0.56 6.88 -7.89
C TYR A 49 1.66 7.87 -8.31
N PHE A 50 1.40 8.69 -9.32
CA PHE A 50 2.36 9.63 -9.88
C PHE A 50 2.94 10.54 -8.79
N ASP A 51 4.25 10.80 -8.88
CA ASP A 51 5.07 11.61 -7.95
C ASP A 51 5.14 11.18 -6.49
N TYR A 52 4.42 10.13 -6.09
CA TYR A 52 4.41 9.70 -4.69
C TYR A 52 5.80 9.28 -4.18
N HIS A 53 6.58 8.72 -5.09
CA HIS A 53 7.95 8.26 -4.87
C HIS A 53 8.96 9.40 -4.62
N MET A 54 8.62 10.66 -4.94
CA MET A 54 9.49 11.82 -4.69
C MET A 54 9.78 12.03 -3.20
N GLN A 55 8.92 11.55 -2.32
CA GLN A 55 9.12 11.61 -0.87
C GLN A 55 10.34 10.82 -0.39
N PHE A 56 10.76 9.79 -1.14
CA PHE A 56 11.95 9.00 -0.83
C PHE A 56 13.26 9.71 -1.19
N LEU A 57 13.18 10.79 -1.96
CA LEU A 57 14.36 11.59 -2.27
C LEU A 57 14.77 12.44 -1.06
N PRO A 58 16.06 12.75 -0.92
CA PRO A 58 16.55 13.68 0.09
C PRO A 58 15.74 14.98 0.11
N LYS A 59 15.55 15.57 1.29
CA LYS A 59 14.70 16.75 1.51
C LYS A 59 14.98 17.92 0.55
N TYR A 60 16.23 18.07 0.12
CA TYR A 60 16.69 19.16 -0.74
C TYR A 60 16.95 18.72 -2.19
N HIS A 61 16.47 17.55 -2.60
CA HIS A 61 16.65 17.07 -3.97
C HIS A 61 15.92 17.99 -4.97
N PRO A 62 16.55 18.40 -6.10
CA PRO A 62 15.96 19.33 -7.07
C PRO A 62 14.58 18.90 -7.59
N TYR A 63 14.39 17.59 -7.83
CA TYR A 63 13.12 17.04 -8.30
C TYR A 63 11.94 17.29 -7.38
N ARG A 64 12.15 17.42 -6.07
CA ARG A 64 11.07 17.75 -5.12
C ARG A 64 10.48 19.13 -5.36
N ARG A 65 11.22 20.03 -6.02
CA ARG A 65 10.83 21.42 -6.32
C ARG A 65 10.52 21.65 -7.80
N ASN A 66 10.61 20.62 -8.63
CA ASN A 66 10.36 20.72 -10.05
C ASN A 66 8.85 20.75 -10.32
N LYS A 67 8.34 21.94 -10.61
CA LYS A 67 6.90 22.21 -10.84
C LYS A 67 6.44 21.95 -12.28
N ASN A 68 7.38 21.63 -13.18
CA ASN A 68 7.16 21.57 -14.62
C ASN A 68 7.11 20.13 -15.13
N ASP A 69 8.03 19.27 -14.67
CA ASP A 69 8.13 17.88 -15.17
C ASP A 69 7.28 16.89 -14.35
N PHE A 70 6.80 17.32 -13.19
CA PHE A 70 5.96 16.55 -12.28
C PHE A 70 4.58 17.20 -12.15
N THR A 71 3.84 16.87 -11.10
CA THR A 71 2.53 17.43 -10.79
C THR A 71 2.60 18.95 -10.84
N LYS A 72 1.82 19.52 -11.76
CA LYS A 72 1.88 20.94 -12.09
C LYS A 72 1.73 21.79 -10.85
N ASN A 73 2.66 22.73 -10.67
CA ASN A 73 2.69 23.67 -9.53
C ASN A 73 2.80 23.00 -8.14
N HIS A 74 3.17 21.72 -8.06
CA HIS A 74 3.36 21.01 -6.80
C HIS A 74 4.82 21.02 -6.35
N VAL A 75 5.04 21.04 -5.05
CA VAL A 75 6.35 20.88 -4.42
C VAL A 75 6.22 19.81 -3.34
N GLU A 76 7.01 18.75 -3.45
CA GLU A 76 6.94 17.64 -2.52
C GLU A 76 7.75 17.93 -1.26
N ASN A 77 7.06 18.34 -0.19
CA ASN A 77 7.69 18.66 1.10
C ASN A 77 7.52 17.57 2.17
N LYS A 78 6.73 16.51 1.91
CA LYS A 78 6.47 15.48 2.91
C LYS A 78 7.63 14.51 3.07
N VAL A 79 7.83 14.05 4.29
CA VAL A 79 8.80 12.98 4.58
C VAL A 79 8.21 11.67 4.09
N ALA A 80 9.05 10.77 3.58
CA ALA A 80 8.61 9.42 3.27
C ALA A 80 7.94 8.78 4.48
N HIS A 81 6.79 8.15 4.29
CA HIS A 81 6.15 7.41 5.35
C HIS A 81 7.08 6.26 5.77
N PRO A 82 7.24 6.01 7.07
CA PRO A 82 8.01 4.86 7.52
C PRO A 82 7.41 3.58 6.92
N ARG A 83 8.27 2.71 6.40
CA ARG A 83 7.84 1.36 6.01
C ARG A 83 7.35 0.67 7.27
N LEU A 84 6.16 0.07 7.21
CA LEU A 84 5.69 -0.73 8.34
C LEU A 84 6.64 -1.91 8.53
N ILE A 85 7.04 -2.12 9.77
CA ILE A 85 7.80 -3.28 10.20
C ILE A 85 6.84 -4.41 10.60
N GLY A 86 7.32 -5.66 10.58
CA GLY A 86 6.47 -6.85 10.71
C GLY A 86 5.56 -6.86 11.95
N ASN A 87 6.07 -6.40 13.10
CA ASN A 87 5.27 -6.26 14.33
C ASN A 87 4.13 -5.24 14.19
N GLN A 88 4.36 -4.09 13.56
CA GLN A 88 3.31 -3.08 13.33
C GLN A 88 2.21 -3.62 12.40
N ILE A 89 2.58 -4.43 11.42
CA ILE A 89 1.61 -5.11 10.54
C ILE A 89 0.83 -6.15 11.36
N LEU A 90 1.52 -6.94 12.19
CA LEU A 90 0.91 -7.95 13.03
C LEU A 90 -0.10 -7.33 14.02
N ASP A 91 0.25 -6.21 14.65
CA ASP A 91 -0.65 -5.47 15.55
C ASP A 91 -1.92 -4.98 14.82
N ARG A 92 -1.77 -4.46 13.59
CA ARG A 92 -2.91 -4.02 12.77
C ARG A 92 -3.83 -5.17 12.38
N VAL A 93 -3.26 -6.35 12.15
CA VAL A 93 -3.98 -7.52 11.65
C VAL A 93 -4.47 -8.45 12.79
N ALA A 94 -4.01 -8.22 14.02
CA ALA A 94 -4.29 -9.08 15.17
C ALA A 94 -5.79 -9.28 15.44
N ASN A 95 -6.56 -8.21 15.31
CA ASN A 95 -7.99 -8.15 15.63
C ASN A 95 -8.91 -8.35 14.42
N ILE A 96 -8.34 -8.60 13.23
CA ILE A 96 -9.12 -8.76 12.01
C ILE A 96 -9.70 -10.16 12.00
N SER A 97 -11.03 -10.25 11.93
CA SER A 97 -11.70 -11.53 11.79
C SER A 97 -11.25 -12.16 10.46
N PRO A 98 -10.79 -13.42 10.46
CA PRO A 98 -10.42 -14.07 9.21
C PRO A 98 -11.69 -14.18 8.36
N ALA A 99 -11.60 -13.86 7.06
CA ALA A 99 -12.69 -14.04 6.11
C ALA A 99 -12.97 -15.54 5.92
N ILE A 100 -13.63 -16.14 6.90
CA ILE A 100 -14.04 -17.53 6.95
C ILE A 100 -15.55 -17.51 7.01
N LYS A 101 -16.18 -17.41 5.84
CA LYS A 101 -17.51 -17.95 5.55
C LYS A 101 -17.74 -17.85 4.05
N LEU A 102 -18.25 -18.94 3.47
CA LEU A 102 -18.97 -18.85 2.20
C LEU A 102 -20.40 -18.38 2.53
N PRO A 103 -20.97 -17.42 1.78
CA PRO A 103 -20.33 -16.62 0.73
C PRO A 103 -19.34 -15.61 1.33
N LEU A 104 -18.31 -15.23 0.57
CA LEU A 104 -17.21 -14.32 0.96
C LEU A 104 -17.74 -13.08 1.68
N SER A 105 -17.84 -13.15 3.00
CA SER A 105 -18.15 -11.99 3.83
C SER A 105 -16.85 -11.22 4.03
N LEU A 106 -16.85 -9.96 3.64
CA LEU A 106 -15.74 -9.05 3.94
C LEU A 106 -15.56 -8.95 5.46
N PRO A 107 -14.33 -8.85 5.99
CA PRO A 107 -14.12 -8.65 7.41
C PRO A 107 -14.80 -7.37 7.90
N ASP A 108 -15.21 -7.36 9.17
CA ASP A 108 -15.80 -6.18 9.80
C ASP A 108 -14.83 -4.99 9.71
N GLY A 109 -15.32 -3.83 9.29
CA GLY A 109 -14.48 -2.63 9.07
C GLY A 109 -13.77 -2.59 7.71
N TYR A 110 -13.96 -3.59 6.84
CA TYR A 110 -13.38 -3.54 5.49
C TYR A 110 -13.96 -2.40 4.65
N GLY A 111 -13.08 -1.58 4.08
CA GLY A 111 -13.42 -0.46 3.21
C GLY A 111 -13.66 0.87 3.95
N SER A 112 -13.92 0.81 5.25
CA SER A 112 -14.01 1.98 6.15
C SER A 112 -12.74 2.12 7.00
N ASP A 113 -12.47 1.12 7.84
CA ASP A 113 -11.43 1.19 8.88
C ASP A 113 -10.13 0.57 8.40
N HIS A 114 -10.22 -0.45 7.54
CA HIS A 114 -9.06 -1.12 6.96
C HIS A 114 -9.37 -1.79 5.62
N LYS A 115 -8.34 -2.37 4.97
CA LYS A 115 -8.50 -3.09 3.67
C LYS A 115 -7.90 -4.48 3.66
N TRP A 116 -7.58 -5.00 4.85
CA TRP A 116 -7.22 -6.40 5.02
C TRP A 116 -8.43 -7.30 4.77
N MET A 117 -8.21 -8.33 3.97
CA MET A 117 -9.16 -9.38 3.62
C MET A 117 -9.00 -10.62 4.50
N LYS A 118 -7.85 -10.78 5.15
CA LYS A 118 -7.57 -11.92 6.03
C LYS A 118 -6.46 -11.62 7.02
N LYS A 119 -6.42 -12.42 8.08
CA LYS A 119 -5.29 -12.50 9.00
C LYS A 119 -4.07 -13.11 8.30
N ILE A 120 -2.90 -12.48 8.42
CA ILE A 120 -1.63 -13.01 7.92
C ILE A 120 -1.19 -14.14 8.87
N ILE A 121 -0.76 -15.27 8.31
CA ILE A 121 -0.29 -16.46 9.06
C ILE A 121 1.16 -16.83 8.73
N PHE A 122 1.82 -16.00 7.92
CA PHE A 122 3.26 -16.10 7.62
C PHE A 122 4.07 -15.28 8.61
#